data_AF-A0A919ND22-F1
#
_entry.id   AF-A0A919ND22-F1
#
_cell.length_a   1.000
_cell.length_b   1.000
_cell.length_c   1.000
_cell.angle_alpha   90.00
_cell.angle_beta   90.00
_cell.angle_gamma   90.00
#
_symmetry.space_group_name_H-M   'P 1'
#
loop_
_entity.id
_entity.type
_entity.pdbx_description
1 polymer ?
#
loop_
_entity_poly.entity_id
_entity_poly.type
_entity_poly.pdbx_seq_one_letter_code
_entity_poly.pdbx_strand_id
1 'polypeptide(L)'
;MDPVIGALLTLIGVVFSAVLTKRGSDRKLRQDAGQQMIDQHQEDIATLRKEVSDLRRTQRIQGDYIGQLRRHIADGNPPPPPAWPEGLIT
;
A
#
# COMPACT_ATOMS: atom_id res chain seq x y z
N MET A 1 -20.62 -29.50 -51.80
CA MET A 1 -20.66 -28.55 -50.66
C MET A 1 -21.11 -27.22 -51.22
N ASP A 2 -22.31 -26.75 -50.87
CA ASP A 2 -22.78 -25.47 -51.38
C ASP A 2 -21.88 -24.33 -50.87
N PRO A 3 -21.38 -23.45 -51.76
CA PRO A 3 -20.49 -22.36 -51.37
C PRO A 3 -21.13 -21.42 -50.33
N VAL A 4 -22.46 -21.35 -50.33
CA VAL A 4 -23.26 -20.62 -49.34
C VAL A 4 -23.12 -21.21 -47.93
N ILE A 5 -23.09 -22.55 -47.80
CA ILE A 5 -22.94 -23.23 -46.50
C ILE A 5 -21.51 -23.00 -45.96
N GLY A 6 -20.50 -23.06 -46.84
CA GLY A 6 -19.12 -22.77 -46.47
C GLY A 6 -18.93 -21.33 -45.97
N ALA A 7 -19.54 -20.36 -46.65
CA ALA A 7 -19.51 -18.94 -46.26
C ALA A 7 -20.26 -18.65 -44.94
N LEU A 8 -21.37 -19.34 -44.69
CA LEU A 8 -22.10 -19.20 -43.42
C LEU A 8 -21.29 -19.73 -42.24
N LEU A 9 -20.64 -20.88 -42.39
CA LEU A 9 -19.83 -21.48 -41.33
C LEU A 9 -18.61 -20.63 -40.97
N THR A 10 -17.92 -20.05 -41.95
CA THR A 10 -16.80 -19.15 -41.69
C THR A 10 -17.26 -17.88 -40.98
N LEU A 11 -18.40 -17.32 -41.37
CA LEU A 11 -18.95 -16.12 -40.74
C LEU A 11 -19.35 -16.39 -39.28
N ILE A 12 -19.97 -17.55 -39.00
CA ILE A 12 -20.27 -17.98 -37.63
C ILE A 12 -18.99 -18.17 -36.81
N GLY A 13 -17.95 -18.80 -37.38
CA GLY A 13 -16.66 -18.99 -36.70
C GLY A 13 -15.97 -17.66 -36.35
N VAL A 14 -16.02 -16.68 -37.24
CA VAL A 14 -15.46 -15.33 -37.00
C VAL A 14 -16.24 -14.61 -35.91
N VAL A 15 -17.57 -14.63 -35.95
CA VAL A 15 -18.41 -13.99 -34.92
C VAL A 15 -18.18 -14.65 -33.56
N PHE A 16 -18.13 -15.98 -33.51
CA PHE A 16 -17.92 -16.73 -32.28
C PHE A 16 -16.55 -16.44 -31.65
N SER A 17 -15.49 -16.44 -32.47
CA SER A 17 -14.13 -16.12 -32.00
C SER A 17 -13.98 -14.66 -31.53
N ALA A 18 -14.63 -13.71 -32.22
CA ALA A 18 -14.65 -12.30 -31.80
C ALA A 18 -15.35 -12.12 -30.44
N VAL A 19 -16.48 -12.79 -30.22
CA VAL A 19 -17.23 -12.73 -28.94
C VAL A 19 -16.42 -13.34 -27.80
N LEU A 20 -15.77 -14.49 -28.01
CA LEU A 20 -14.91 -15.11 -27.01
C LEU A 20 -13.71 -14.24 -26.67
N THR A 21 -13.05 -13.67 -27.68
CA THR A 21 -11.90 -12.78 -27.49
C THR A 21 -12.29 -11.54 -26.69
N LYS A 22 -13.41 -10.89 -27.03
CA LYS A 22 -13.90 -9.72 -26.29
C LYS A 22 -14.18 -10.06 -24.82
N ARG A 23 -14.88 -11.16 -24.55
CA ARG A 23 -15.21 -11.59 -23.18
C ARG A 23 -13.97 -11.98 -22.37
N GLY A 24 -12.99 -12.63 -23.00
CA GLY A 24 -11.72 -12.99 -22.35
C GLY A 24 -10.88 -11.75 -22.02
N SER A 25 -10.78 -10.82 -22.97
CA SER A 25 -10.05 -9.56 -22.79
C SER A 25 -10.65 -8.71 -21.69
N ASP A 26 -11.98 -8.51 -21.68
CA ASP A 26 -12.66 -7.71 -20.66
C ASP A 26 -12.49 -8.29 -19.24
N ARG A 27 -12.48 -9.63 -19.11
CA ARG A 27 -12.22 -10.30 -17.81
C ARG A 27 -10.78 -10.10 -17.37
N LYS A 28 -9.82 -10.25 -18.28
CA LYS A 28 -8.41 -10.07 -17.98
C LYS A 28 -8.09 -8.63 -17.57
N LEU A 29 -8.60 -7.64 -18.31
CA LEU A 29 -8.43 -6.22 -17.97
C LEU A 29 -8.99 -5.88 -16.59
N ARG A 30 -10.16 -6.43 -16.23
CA ARG A 30 -10.74 -6.24 -14.89
C ARG A 30 -9.94 -6.93 -13.79
N GLN A 31 -9.41 -8.13 -14.08
CA GLN A 31 -8.57 -8.86 -13.14
C GLN A 31 -7.23 -8.14 -12.92
N ASP A 32 -6.59 -7.67 -13.98
CA ASP A 32 -5.33 -6.94 -13.93
C ASP A 32 -5.49 -5.61 -13.18
N ALA A 33 -6.58 -4.87 -13.44
CA ALA A 33 -6.90 -3.64 -12.71
C ALA A 33 -7.19 -3.91 -11.22
N GLY A 34 -7.93 -4.98 -10.90
CA GLY A 34 -8.19 -5.38 -9.52
C GLY A 34 -6.91 -5.77 -8.78
N GLN A 35 -6.01 -6.51 -9.45
CA GLN A 35 -4.72 -6.88 -8.89
C GLN A 35 -3.84 -5.66 -8.63
N GLN A 36 -3.77 -4.72 -9.58
CA GLN A 36 -3.00 -3.49 -9.41
C GLN A 36 -3.50 -2.64 -8.23
N MET A 37 -4.83 -2.56 -8.03
CA MET A 37 -5.39 -1.88 -6.87
C MET A 37 -5.03 -2.58 -5.55
N ILE A 38 -5.06 -3.91 -5.53
CA ILE A 38 -4.66 -4.69 -4.35
C ILE A 38 -3.19 -4.45 -4.02
N ASP A 39 -2.31 -4.51 -5.02
CA ASP A 39 -0.88 -4.30 -4.84
C ASP A 39 -0.58 -2.88 -4.32
N GLN A 40 -1.24 -1.86 -4.88
CA GLN A 40 -1.14 -0.48 -4.39
C GLN A 40 -1.60 -0.36 -2.94
N HIS A 41 -2.76 -0.94 -2.59
CA HIS A 41 -3.25 -0.88 -1.21
C HIS A 41 -2.34 -1.63 -0.24
N GLN A 42 -1.71 -2.72 -0.66
CA GLN A 42 -0.72 -3.42 0.18
C GLN A 42 0.51 -2.56 0.44
N GLU A 43 0.99 -1.84 -0.58
CA GLU A 43 2.10 -0.89 -0.45
C GLU A 43 1.75 0.29 0.47
N ASP A 44 0.56 0.87 0.30
CA ASP A 44 0.07 1.96 1.15
C ASP A 44 -0.02 1.51 2.61
N ILE A 45 -0.57 0.31 2.86
CA ILE A 45 -0.65 -0.28 4.21
C ILE A 45 0.74 -0.51 4.80
N ALA A 46 1.70 -1.00 4.01
CA ALA A 46 3.06 -1.22 4.48
C ALA A 46 3.74 0.11 4.88
N THR A 47 3.55 1.15 4.06
CA THR A 47 4.06 2.50 4.31
C THR A 47 3.47 3.09 5.57
N LEU A 48 2.14 3.07 5.70
CA LEU A 48 1.45 3.58 6.90
C LEU A 48 1.85 2.82 8.16
N ARG A 49 2.03 1.50 8.09
CA ARG A 49 2.51 0.71 9.23
C ARG A 49 3.90 1.13 9.68
N LYS A 50 4.79 1.44 8.73
CA LYS A 50 6.13 1.94 9.01
C LYS A 50 6.07 3.31 9.68
N GLU A 51 5.31 4.25 9.12
CA GLU A 51 5.13 5.58 9.71
C GLU A 51 4.56 5.52 11.12
N VAL A 52 3.53 4.69 11.35
CA VAL A 52 2.95 4.49 12.69
C VAL A 52 3.99 3.91 13.65
N SER A 53 4.83 2.98 13.20
CA SER A 53 5.91 2.42 14.02
C SER A 53 6.94 3.48 14.41
N ASP A 54 7.35 4.32 13.45
CA ASP A 54 8.32 5.38 13.68
C ASP A 54 7.76 6.45 14.64
N LEU A 55 6.51 6.88 14.42
CA LEU A 55 5.83 7.81 15.33
C LEU A 55 5.71 7.26 16.75
N ARG A 56 5.35 5.98 16.90
CA ARG A 56 5.29 5.32 18.22
C ARG A 56 6.66 5.26 18.89
N ARG A 57 7.73 5.04 18.12
CA ARG A 57 9.10 5.06 18.64
C ARG A 57 9.47 6.46 19.14
N THR A 58 9.22 7.49 18.33
CA THR A 58 9.45 8.89 18.70
C THR A 58 8.69 9.27 19.97
N GLN A 59 7.40 8.90 20.08
CA GLN A 59 6.58 9.17 21.26
C GLN A 59 7.13 8.52 22.53
N ARG A 60 7.64 7.29 22.44
CA ARG A 60 8.28 6.63 23.60
C ARG A 60 9.52 7.39 24.06
N ILE A 61 10.40 7.75 23.12
CA ILE A 61 11.62 8.50 23.42
C ILE A 61 11.28 9.87 24.05
N GLN A 62 10.27 10.56 23.53
CA GLN A 62 9.77 11.81 24.12
C GLN A 62 9.24 11.60 25.54
N GLY A 63 8.41 10.56 25.75
CA GLY A 63 7.85 10.25 27.06
C GLY A 63 8.94 9.96 28.10
N ASP A 64 9.94 9.17 27.73
CA ASP A 64 11.08 8.84 28.60
C ASP A 64 11.90 10.08 28.96
N TYR A 65 12.18 10.93 27.97
CA TYR A 65 12.91 12.18 28.18
C TYR A 65 12.14 13.17 29.06
N ILE A 66 10.84 13.36 28.81
CA ILE A 66 9.97 14.20 29.65
C ILE A 66 9.95 13.67 31.09
N GLY A 67 9.86 12.35 31.26
CA GLY A 67 9.91 11.72 32.58
C GLY A 67 11.25 11.93 33.30
N GLN A 68 12.36 11.89 32.58
CA GLN A 68 13.69 12.20 33.11
C GLN A 68 13.81 13.68 33.49
N LEU A 69 13.36 14.58 32.63
CA LEU A 69 13.40 16.02 32.86
C LEU A 69 12.54 16.41 34.07
N ARG A 70 11.35 15.83 34.21
CA ARG A 70 10.47 16.06 35.37
C ARG A 70 11.15 15.64 36.68
N ARG A 71 11.82 14.48 36.71
CA ARG A 71 12.58 14.03 37.88
C ARG A 71 13.75 14.96 38.17
N HIS A 72 14.52 15.33 37.15
CA HIS A 72 15.65 16.24 37.29
C HIS A 72 15.24 17.59 37.92
N ILE A 73 14.09 18.15 37.52
CA ILE A 73 13.51 19.36 38.09
C ILE A 73 13.00 19.13 39.52
N ALA A 74 12.29 18.03 39.76
CA ALA A 74 11.76 17.70 41.09
C ALA A 74 12.87 17.50 42.13
N ASP A 75 14.01 16.96 41.71
CA ASP A 75 15.20 16.74 42.53
C ASP A 75 16.03 18.03 42.74
N GLY A 76 15.63 19.15 42.13
CA GLY A 76 16.30 20.44 42.29
C GLY A 76 17.70 20.49 41.68
N ASN A 77 18.01 19.61 40.71
CA ASN A 77 19.32 19.59 40.07
C ASN A 77 19.56 20.92 39.34
N PRO A 78 20.76 21.49 39.46
CA PRO A 78 21.10 22.70 38.74
C PRO A 78 21.20 22.41 37.23
N PRO A 79 20.99 23.41 36.36
CA PRO A 79 21.26 23.30 34.93
C PRO A 79 22.71 22.82 34.69
N PRO A 80 22.99 22.11 33.58
CA PRO A 80 22.16 21.92 32.39
C PRO A 80 21.11 20.80 32.52
N PRO A 81 20.04 20.84 31.70
CA PRO A 81 19.05 19.77 31.66
C PRO A 81 19.67 18.43 31.23
N PRO A 82 18.97 17.30 31.42
CA PRO A 82 19.37 16.03 30.85
C PRO A 82 19.62 16.15 29.33
N ALA A 83 20.63 15.42 28.85
CA ALA A 83 21.00 15.41 27.44
C ALA A 83 19.80 15.06 26.55
N TRP A 84 19.69 15.77 25.43
CA TRP A 84 18.61 15.53 24.46
C TRP A 84 18.75 14.12 23.87
N PRO A 85 17.66 13.34 23.76
CA PRO A 85 17.76 11.94 23.35
C PRO A 85 18.05 11.80 21.85
N GLU A 86 18.87 10.82 21.51
CA GLU A 86 19.13 10.40 20.14
C GLU A 86 17.85 9.83 19.52
N GLY A 87 17.52 10.26 18.29
CA GLY A 87 16.29 9.86 17.59
C GLY A 87 15.14 10.86 17.69
N LEU A 88 15.27 11.95 18.46
CA LEU A 88 14.46 13.17 18.30
C LEU A 88 15.17 14.28 17.53
N ILE A 89 16.46 14.10 17.26
CA ILE A 89 17.25 14.99 16.43
C ILE A 89 17.00 14.54 14.99
N THR A 90 16.25 15.35 14.26
CA THR A 90 16.06 15.23 12.79
C THR A 90 17.29 15.74 12.05
#